data_AF-A0AAE4NJQ4-F1
#
_entry.id   AF-A0AAE4NJQ4-F1
#
_cell.length_a   1.000
_cell.length_b   1.000
_cell.length_c   1.000
_cell.angle_alpha   90.00
_cell.angle_beta   90.00
_cell.angle_gamma   90.00
#
_symmetry.space_group_name_H-M   'P 1'
#
loop_
_entity.id
_entity.type
_entity.pdbx_description
1 polymer ?
#
loop_
_entity_poly.entity_id
_entity_poly.type
_entity_poly.pdbx_seq_one_letter_code
_entity_poly.pdbx_strand_id
1 'polypeptide(L)'
;MLSWIMLLVVLFALVIIGTWAWGSIFGRAEVMHPLDESEDVRKNNRAAVREGCLDKVKFEVVPRGYRQDQVDDLLAQLEEQLSSAQKRSKLERKEIN
;
A
#
# COMPACT_ATOMS: atom_id res chain seq x y z
N MET A 1 -41.22 -34.74 -30.06
CA MET A 1 -40.89 -33.40 -29.52
C MET A 1 -39.80 -33.47 -28.43
N LEU A 2 -38.69 -34.19 -28.66
CA LEU A 2 -37.58 -34.36 -27.68
C LEU A 2 -36.33 -33.54 -28.04
N SER A 3 -36.26 -32.99 -29.25
CA SER A 3 -35.10 -32.25 -29.76
C SER A 3 -34.79 -30.99 -28.96
N TRP A 4 -35.80 -30.30 -28.43
CA TRP A 4 -35.62 -29.06 -27.66
C TRP A 4 -35.07 -29.33 -26.26
N ILE A 5 -35.44 -30.47 -25.65
CA ILE A 5 -34.92 -30.92 -24.36
C ILE A 5 -33.43 -31.24 -24.49
N MET A 6 -33.04 -31.90 -25.57
CA MET A 6 -31.63 -32.19 -25.85
C MET A 6 -30.80 -30.91 -26.00
N LEU A 7 -31.36 -29.89 -26.68
CA LEU A 7 -30.74 -28.57 -26.81
C LEU A 7 -30.53 -27.89 -25.44
N LEU A 8 -31.52 -27.94 -24.55
CA LEU A 8 -31.39 -27.39 -23.20
C LEU A 8 -30.29 -28.09 -22.39
N VAL A 9 -30.21 -29.42 -22.46
CA VAL A 9 -29.17 -30.18 -21.75
C VAL A 9 -27.78 -29.78 -22.21
N VAL A 10 -27.58 -29.66 -23.53
CA VAL A 10 -26.29 -29.21 -24.10
C VAL A 10 -25.98 -27.77 -23.68
N LEU A 11 -26.99 -26.89 -23.69
CA LEU A 11 -26.82 -25.51 -23.25
C LEU A 11 -26.39 -25.41 -21.78
N PHE A 12 -27.03 -26.17 -20.89
CA PHE A 12 -26.66 -26.21 -19.47
C PHE A 12 -25.23 -26.72 -19.28
N ALA A 13 -24.83 -27.76 -20.02
CA ALA A 13 -23.46 -28.28 -19.97
C ALA A 13 -22.44 -27.21 -20.39
N LEU A 14 -22.71 -26.48 -21.49
CA LEU A 14 -21.85 -25.40 -21.97
C LEU A 14 -21.76 -24.25 -20.96
N VAL A 15 -22.88 -23.85 -20.33
CA VAL A 15 -22.90 -22.78 -19.32
C VAL A 15 -22.08 -23.16 -18.09
N ILE A 16 -22.22 -24.39 -17.60
CA ILE A 16 -21.47 -24.87 -16.42
C ILE A 16 -19.97 -24.89 -16.72
N ILE A 17 -19.57 -25.48 -17.85
CA ILE A 17 -18.16 -25.57 -18.27
C ILE A 17 -17.58 -24.18 -18.50
N GLY A 18 -18.31 -23.31 -19.20
CA GLY A 18 -17.89 -21.94 -19.47
C GLY A 18 -17.70 -21.14 -18.19
N THR A 19 -18.62 -21.25 -17.23
CA THR A 19 -18.53 -20.54 -15.94
C THR A 19 -17.35 -21.03 -15.11
N TRP A 20 -17.09 -22.35 -15.09
CA TRP A 20 -15.94 -22.93 -14.39
C TRP A 20 -14.61 -22.52 -15.01
N ALA A 21 -14.52 -22.52 -16.35
CA ALA A 21 -13.34 -22.10 -17.10
C ALA A 21 -13.08 -20.59 -16.94
N TRP A 22 -14.13 -19.76 -16.96
CA TRP A 22 -14.00 -18.34 -16.66
C TRP A 22 -13.50 -18.12 -15.23
N GLY A 23 -14.00 -18.86 -14.24
CA GLY A 23 -13.55 -18.75 -12.84
C GLY A 23 -12.08 -19.10 -12.62
N SER A 24 -11.48 -19.94 -13.48
CA SER A 24 -10.05 -20.25 -13.43
C SER A 24 -9.20 -19.28 -14.25
N ILE A 25 -9.69 -18.82 -15.41
CA ILE A 25 -8.95 -17.94 -16.33
C ILE A 25 -8.97 -16.49 -15.86
N PHE A 26 -10.10 -15.99 -15.36
CA PHE A 26 -10.20 -14.63 -14.84
C PHE A 26 -9.59 -14.47 -13.44
N GLY A 27 -9.12 -15.58 -12.85
CA GLY A 27 -8.55 -15.60 -11.52
C GLY A 27 -9.63 -15.30 -10.48
N ARG A 28 -9.60 -16.02 -9.36
CA ARG A 28 -10.13 -15.42 -8.13
C ARG A 28 -9.29 -14.17 -7.97
N ALA A 29 -9.91 -13.00 -8.16
CA ALA A 29 -9.31 -11.68 -7.91
C ALA A 29 -8.32 -11.87 -6.77
N GLU A 30 -7.04 -11.76 -7.11
CA GLU A 30 -5.93 -12.19 -6.25
C GLU A 30 -6.32 -11.88 -4.82
N VAL A 31 -6.41 -12.93 -3.99
CA VAL A 31 -6.70 -12.78 -2.57
C VAL A 31 -5.65 -11.79 -2.10
N MET A 32 -6.04 -10.51 -2.01
CA MET A 32 -5.18 -9.42 -1.63
C MET A 32 -4.56 -9.92 -0.34
N HIS A 33 -3.24 -10.00 -0.33
CA HIS A 33 -2.47 -10.32 0.87
C HIS A 33 -3.15 -9.53 2.00
N PRO A 34 -3.53 -10.17 3.13
CA PRO A 34 -4.22 -9.47 4.20
C PRO A 34 -3.42 -8.20 4.47
N LEU A 35 -4.06 -7.05 4.24
CA LEU A 35 -3.43 -5.75 4.44
C LEU A 35 -2.84 -5.80 5.84
N ASP A 36 -1.51 -5.74 5.95
CA ASP A 36 -0.85 -5.69 7.26
C ASP A 36 -1.62 -4.67 8.10
N GLU A 37 -2.17 -5.15 9.21
CA GLU A 37 -3.06 -4.40 10.07
C GLU A 37 -2.42 -3.04 10.36
N SER A 38 -3.21 -1.96 10.34
CA SER A 38 -2.74 -0.57 10.55
C SER A 38 -1.80 -0.36 11.77
N GLU A 39 -1.82 -1.29 12.73
CA GLU A 39 -0.86 -1.45 13.82
C GLU A 39 0.61 -1.55 13.37
N ASP A 40 0.92 -2.28 12.29
CA ASP A 40 2.29 -2.56 11.86
C ASP A 40 2.96 -1.37 11.18
N VAL A 41 2.20 -0.58 10.40
CA VAL A 41 2.72 0.64 9.74
C VAL A 41 3.22 1.64 10.79
N ARG A 42 2.46 1.84 11.87
CA ARG A 42 2.84 2.77 12.95
C ARG A 42 4.10 2.30 13.69
N LYS A 43 4.21 1.01 13.96
CA LYS A 43 5.37 0.43 14.66
C LYS A 43 6.63 0.48 13.79
N ASN A 44 6.51 0.14 12.51
CA ASN A 44 7.58 0.24 11.52
C ASN A 44 8.09 1.68 11.39
N ASN A 45 7.19 2.66 11.28
CA ASN A 45 7.58 4.07 11.19
C ASN A 45 8.34 4.55 12.43
N ARG A 46 7.90 4.16 13.64
CA ARG A 46 8.64 4.48 14.87
C ARG A 46 10.03 3.86 14.90
N ALA A 47 10.19 2.63 14.38
CA ALA A 47 11.50 2.00 14.25
C ALA A 47 12.38 2.73 13.23
N ALA A 48 11.85 2.99 12.03
CA ALA A 48 12.54 3.70 10.95
C ALA A 48 13.04 5.09 11.39
N VAL A 49 12.22 5.85 12.13
CA VAL A 49 12.63 7.16 12.68
C VAL A 49 13.75 7.03 13.71
N ARG A 50 13.71 6.02 14.59
CA ARG A 50 14.80 5.79 15.56
C ARG A 50 16.12 5.39 14.87
N GLU A 51 16.03 4.66 13.78
CA GLU A 51 17.19 4.23 12.98
C GLU A 51 17.69 5.34 12.03
N GLY A 52 16.97 6.46 11.93
CA GLY A 52 17.30 7.54 10.99
C GLY A 52 17.03 7.20 9.52
N CYS A 53 16.32 6.10 9.24
CA CYS A 53 15.97 5.66 7.89
C CYS A 53 14.59 6.19 7.48
N LEU A 54 14.48 7.50 7.21
CA LEU A 54 13.21 8.13 6.85
C LEU A 54 12.60 7.58 5.55
N ASP A 55 13.42 7.08 4.62
CA ASP A 55 12.97 6.44 3.36
C ASP A 55 12.11 5.18 3.56
N LYS A 56 12.15 4.58 4.77
CA LYS A 56 11.38 3.37 5.11
C LYS A 56 10.04 3.68 5.76
N VAL A 57 9.74 4.95 6.04
CA VAL A 57 8.46 5.38 6.59
C VAL A 57 7.38 5.24 5.53
N LYS A 58 6.25 4.61 5.89
CA LYS A 58 5.10 4.40 5.00
C LYS A 58 3.83 4.94 5.63
N PHE A 59 2.91 5.43 4.82
CA PHE A 59 1.60 5.89 5.30
C PHE A 59 0.49 5.08 4.63
N GLU A 60 -0.53 4.75 5.42
CA GLU A 60 -1.75 4.13 4.90
C GLU A 60 -2.59 5.18 4.16
N VAL A 61 -3.10 4.83 2.98
CA VAL A 61 -3.97 5.71 2.19
C VAL A 61 -5.41 5.37 2.49
N VAL A 62 -6.11 6.30 3.15
CA VAL A 62 -7.52 6.14 3.53
C VAL A 62 -8.42 7.02 2.65
N PRO A 63 -9.71 6.67 2.46
CA PRO A 63 -10.63 7.42 1.60
C PRO A 63 -10.78 8.91 1.93
N ARG A 64 -10.50 9.29 3.19
CA ARG A 64 -10.41 10.68 3.63
C ARG A 64 -9.13 10.88 4.43
N GLY A 65 -8.04 11.12 3.72
CA GLY A 65 -6.73 11.42 4.29
C GLY A 65 -6.20 12.78 3.83
N TYR A 66 -5.02 13.14 4.33
CA TYR A 66 -4.27 14.25 3.77
C TYR A 66 -3.77 13.91 2.37
N ARG A 67 -3.61 14.94 1.55
CA ARG A 67 -3.05 14.81 0.20
C ARG A 67 -1.55 14.51 0.32
N GLN A 68 -1.09 13.48 -0.38
CA GLN A 68 0.29 12.98 -0.26
C GLN A 68 1.33 14.06 -0.60
N ASP A 69 1.13 14.75 -1.71
CA ASP A 69 2.02 15.83 -2.16
C ASP A 69 2.16 16.99 -1.17
N GLN A 70 1.09 17.31 -0.41
CA GLN A 70 1.16 18.34 0.64
C GLN A 70 1.95 17.86 1.87
N VAL A 71 1.80 16.58 2.21
CA VAL A 71 2.54 15.99 3.33
C VAL A 71 4.02 15.87 2.97
N ASP A 72 4.34 15.43 1.76
CA ASP A 72 5.71 15.28 1.28
C ASP A 72 6.45 16.62 1.24
N ASP A 73 5.82 17.68 0.73
CA ASP A 73 6.39 19.04 0.72
C ASP A 73 6.67 19.55 2.15
N LEU A 74 5.75 19.34 3.08
CA LEU A 74 5.92 19.72 4.48
C LEU A 74 7.06 18.93 5.15
N LEU A 75 7.17 17.63 4.89
CA LEU A 75 8.23 16.80 5.43
C LEU A 75 9.61 17.22 4.89
N ALA A 76 9.71 17.53 3.60
CA ALA A 76 10.95 18.02 2.98
C ALA A 76 11.42 19.33 3.62
N GLN A 77 10.51 20.29 3.85
CA GLN A 77 10.85 21.55 4.51
C GLN A 77 11.30 21.35 5.97
N LEU A 78 10.67 20.42 6.70
CA LEU A 78 11.07 20.09 8.07
C LEU A 78 12.45 19.43 8.12
N GLU A 79 12.78 18.56 7.16
CA GLU A 79 14.09 17.93 7.05
C GLU A 79 15.19 18.97 6.80
N GLU A 80 14.94 19.93 5.91
CA GLU A 80 15.87 21.03 5.65
C GLU A 80 16.12 21.87 6.91
N GLN A 81 15.06 22.23 7.64
CA GLN A 81 15.18 22.96 8.90
C GLN A 81 15.97 22.17 9.96
N LEU A 82 15.70 20.86 10.10
CA LEU A 82 16.39 20.03 11.09
C LEU A 82 17.89 19.88 10.75
N SER A 83 18.21 19.65 9.47
CA SER A 83 19.60 19.51 9.03
C SER A 83 20.40 20.80 9.22
N SER A 84 19.78 21.97 9.00
CA SER A 84 20.41 23.27 9.23
C SER A 84 20.62 23.55 10.73
N ALA A 85 19.67 23.17 11.60
CA ALA A 85 19.80 23.27 13.05
C ALA A 85 20.91 22.36 13.60
N GLN A 86 21.02 21.12 13.11
CA GLN A 86 22.09 20.19 13.48
C GLN A 86 23.47 20.68 13.04
N LYS A 87 23.58 21.30 11.85
CA LYS A 87 24.83 21.92 11.41
C LYS A 87 25.27 23.04 12.36
N ARG A 88 24.34 23.92 12.74
CA ARG A 88 24.61 25.03 13.67
C ARG A 88 25.08 24.53 15.04
N SER A 89 24.39 23.56 15.64
CA SER A 89 24.78 23.02 16.94
C SER A 89 26.15 22.33 16.92
N LYS A 90 26.51 21.68 15.81
CA LYS A 90 27.83 21.06 15.63
C LYS A 90 28.95 22.09 15.47
N LEU A 91 28.66 23.23 14.83
CA LEU A 91 29.58 24.37 14.71
C LEU A 91 29.84 25.02 16.07
N GLU A 92 28.79 25.34 16.83
CA GLU A 92 28.92 25.91 18.18
C GLU A 92 29.71 24.99 19.12
N ARG A 93 29.46 23.67 19.06
CA ARG A 93 30.20 22.72 19.90
C ARG A 93 31.69 22.58 19.53
N LYS A 94 32.07 22.93 18.31
CA LYS A 94 33.47 22.93 17.86
C LYS A 94 34.20 24.22 18.24
N GLU A 95 33.51 25.34 18.40
CA GLU A 95 34.11 26.60 18.85
C GLU A 95 34.39 26.63 20.36
N ILE A 96 33.70 25.81 21.14
CA ILE A 96 33.83 25.74 22.61
C ILE A 96 34.94 24.76 23.06
N ASN A 97 35.45 23.91 22.17
CA ASN A 97 36.47 22.89 22.46
C ASN A 97 37.76 23.09 21.68
#